data_AF-A0A368VNM4-F1
#
_entry.id   AF-A0A368VNM4-F1
#
_cell.length_a   1.000
_cell.length_b   1.000
_cell.length_c   1.000
_cell.angle_alpha   90.00
_cell.angle_beta   90.00
_cell.angle_gamma   90.00
#
_symmetry.space_group_name_H-M   'P 1'
#
loop_
_entity.id
_entity.type
_entity.pdbx_description
1 polymer ?
#
loop_
_entity_poly.entity_id
_entity_poly.type
_entity_poly.pdbx_seq_one_letter_code
_entity_poly.pdbx_strand_id
1 'polypeptide(L)'
;MREEIADSVALWILLPSLLFSFLVVGAHLWGVPRSIRNRRRKRQLLQLEKAQVEDRYRWGDFHIDWVHYRELSKSEIIDVLGKLGWAFRGEDLQDRGWFLCFVRSPAEAPGQVREASSGQRLTDELKTAEPDVRGQYRLDTSQYGDLSRADIRAAAEAVGWAITGTDPASAGNMLLLSRPGDVVLDNDDGSFVQGATPTELRQDPVVAARAEEIKRDNGTDPLSPTQLNWARERHKYWAKRFNRQVALAFFYGIFGTIILFGTLGSFEPGDGSRFYVMLAIAVVMLSLLGVAMFRAVLVRRKRRAEIGDFLDAYGELNTLAENDERHSRHQ
;
A
#
# COMPACT_ATOMS: atom_id res chain seq x y z
N MET A 1 43.53 28.26 -20.16
CA MET A 1 44.04 26.89 -19.90
C MET A 1 43.54 26.28 -18.59
N ARG A 2 43.38 27.01 -17.47
CA ARG A 2 42.81 26.43 -16.23
C ARG A 2 41.29 26.25 -16.23
N GLU A 3 40.55 27.08 -16.96
CA GLU A 3 39.07 27.02 -17.02
C GLU A 3 38.54 25.87 -17.90
N GLU A 4 39.19 25.58 -19.03
CA GLU A 4 38.83 24.42 -19.88
C GLU A 4 38.97 23.08 -19.14
N ILE A 5 39.92 22.99 -18.20
CA ILE A 5 40.08 21.79 -17.37
C ILE A 5 38.97 21.71 -16.33
N ALA A 6 38.53 22.83 -15.75
CA ALA A 6 37.47 22.86 -14.74
C ALA A 6 36.09 22.50 -15.33
N ASP A 7 35.75 23.03 -16.51
CA ASP A 7 34.48 22.72 -17.18
C ASP A 7 34.43 21.28 -17.71
N SER A 8 35.57 20.77 -18.19
CA SER A 8 35.67 19.36 -18.56
C SER A 8 35.50 18.46 -17.33
N VAL A 9 36.17 18.77 -16.21
CA VAL A 9 36.05 17.99 -14.98
C VAL A 9 34.63 18.03 -14.40
N ALA A 10 33.95 19.18 -14.41
CA ALA A 10 32.57 19.30 -13.92
C ALA A 10 31.59 18.46 -14.76
N LEU A 11 31.70 18.51 -16.10
CA LEU A 11 30.88 17.70 -17.00
C LEU A 11 31.14 16.19 -16.80
N TRP A 12 32.42 15.81 -16.62
CA TRP A 12 32.83 14.43 -16.35
C TRP A 12 32.45 13.92 -14.97
N ILE A 13 32.08 14.78 -14.01
CA ILE A 13 31.56 14.37 -12.69
C ILE A 13 30.03 14.30 -12.71
N LEU A 14 29.37 15.25 -13.37
CA LEU A 14 27.91 15.40 -13.35
C LEU A 14 27.18 14.32 -14.18
N LEU A 15 27.73 13.96 -15.35
CA LEU A 15 27.17 12.89 -16.19
C LEU A 15 27.18 11.51 -15.51
N PRO A 16 28.30 11.01 -14.97
CA PRO A 16 28.30 9.71 -14.29
C PRO A 16 27.54 9.74 -12.97
N SER A 17 27.44 10.87 -12.27
CA SER A 17 26.59 10.94 -11.06
C SER A 17 25.09 10.91 -11.38
N LEU A 18 24.65 11.53 -12.48
CA LEU A 18 23.29 11.37 -13.00
C LEU A 18 23.02 9.94 -13.47
N LEU A 19 23.95 9.34 -14.23
CA LEU A 19 23.86 7.96 -14.69
C LEU A 19 23.82 6.98 -13.49
N PHE A 20 24.65 7.21 -12.49
CA PHE A 20 24.71 6.42 -11.26
C PHE A 20 23.41 6.55 -10.46
N SER A 21 22.85 7.76 -10.35
CA SER A 21 21.55 7.98 -9.69
C SER A 21 20.43 7.24 -10.41
N PHE A 22 20.39 7.30 -11.75
CA PHE A 22 19.47 6.50 -12.56
C PHE A 22 19.67 4.99 -12.41
N LEU A 23 20.91 4.52 -12.30
CA LEU A 23 21.25 3.12 -12.07
C LEU A 23 20.84 2.63 -10.69
N VAL A 24 21.05 3.42 -9.63
CA VAL A 24 20.66 3.07 -8.26
C VAL A 24 19.14 3.04 -8.13
N VAL A 25 18.45 4.04 -8.66
CA VAL A 25 16.97 4.07 -8.68
C VAL A 25 16.42 2.93 -9.54
N GLY A 26 17.01 2.67 -10.71
CA GLY A 26 16.65 1.55 -11.58
C GLY A 26 16.89 0.19 -10.96
N ALA A 27 17.99 0.00 -10.23
CA ALA A 27 18.31 -1.25 -9.54
C ALA A 27 17.38 -1.49 -8.34
N HIS A 28 17.00 -0.44 -7.61
CA HIS A 28 15.98 -0.54 -6.57
C HIS A 28 14.60 -0.88 -7.14
N LEU A 29 14.26 -0.37 -8.33
CA LEU A 29 13.02 -0.69 -9.03
C LEU A 29 13.02 -2.10 -9.63
N TRP A 30 14.17 -2.62 -10.06
CA TRP A 30 14.26 -3.95 -10.70
C TRP A 30 14.37 -5.13 -9.74
N GLY A 31 14.70 -4.89 -8.47
CA GLY A 31 14.73 -5.92 -7.44
C GLY A 31 15.69 -7.07 -7.71
N VAL A 32 15.84 -7.97 -6.73
CA VAL A 32 16.66 -9.18 -6.91
C VAL A 32 16.06 -10.02 -8.06
N PRO A 33 16.85 -10.45 -9.06
CA PRO A 33 16.34 -11.24 -10.18
C PRO A 33 15.51 -12.43 -9.70
N ARG A 34 14.26 -12.54 -10.17
CA ARG A 34 13.29 -13.58 -9.77
C ARG A 34 13.87 -15.01 -9.84
N SER A 35 14.84 -15.24 -10.72
CA SER A 35 15.54 -16.52 -10.88
C SER A 35 16.38 -16.93 -9.66
N ILE A 36 17.07 -15.99 -9.01
CA ILE A 36 17.91 -16.26 -7.83
C ILE A 36 17.02 -16.57 -6.62
N ARG A 37 15.96 -15.78 -6.45
CA ARG A 37 14.96 -15.98 -5.40
C ARG A 37 14.33 -17.38 -5.47
N ASN A 38 13.91 -17.81 -6.67
CA ASN A 38 13.34 -19.14 -6.87
C ASN A 38 14.31 -20.28 -6.53
N ARG A 39 15.61 -20.12 -6.83
CA ARG A 39 16.64 -21.13 -6.46
C ARG A 39 16.84 -21.22 -4.95
N ARG A 40 16.91 -20.09 -4.25
CA ARG A 40 17.03 -20.05 -2.78
C ARG A 40 15.80 -20.66 -2.11
N ARG A 41 14.60 -20.30 -2.58
CA ARG A 41 13.33 -20.86 -2.10
C ARG A 41 13.29 -22.39 -2.20
N LYS A 42 13.68 -22.96 -3.34
CA LYS A 42 13.76 -24.44 -3.50
C LYS A 42 14.72 -25.09 -2.52
N ARG A 43 15.89 -24.48 -2.24
CA ARG A 43 16.84 -25.01 -1.26
C ARG A 43 16.29 -24.97 0.16
N GLN A 44 15.61 -23.88 0.52
CA GLN A 44 14.96 -23.75 1.82
C GLN A 44 13.84 -24.78 2.02
N LEU A 45 13.02 -25.06 1.00
CA LEU A 45 12.02 -26.15 1.07
C LEU A 45 12.67 -27.51 1.31
N LEU A 46 13.74 -27.84 0.58
CA LEU A 46 14.46 -29.10 0.77
C LEU A 46 15.12 -29.19 2.16
N GLN A 47 15.60 -28.06 2.70
CA GLN A 47 16.14 -28.01 4.06
C GLN A 47 15.03 -28.20 5.11
N LEU A 48 13.85 -27.64 4.88
CA LEU A 48 12.69 -27.81 5.75
C LEU A 48 12.24 -29.27 5.80
N GLU A 49 12.15 -29.93 4.65
CA GLU A 49 11.82 -31.37 4.55
C GLU A 49 12.87 -32.23 5.25
N LYS A 50 14.16 -31.93 5.09
CA LYS A 50 15.24 -32.66 5.78
C LYS A 50 15.19 -32.48 7.30
N ALA A 51 15.04 -31.24 7.76
CA ALA A 51 14.96 -30.94 9.20
C ALA A 51 13.79 -31.68 9.85
N GLN A 52 12.66 -31.79 9.14
CA GLN A 52 11.49 -32.53 9.61
C GLN A 52 11.73 -34.04 9.69
N VAL A 53 12.45 -34.63 8.73
CA VAL A 53 12.78 -36.06 8.76
C VAL A 53 13.74 -36.38 9.91
N GLU A 54 14.72 -35.50 10.17
CA GLU A 54 15.65 -35.67 11.28
C GLU A 54 14.94 -35.56 12.63
N ASP A 55 13.99 -34.63 12.78
CA ASP A 55 13.25 -34.45 14.03
C ASP A 55 12.04 -35.38 14.19
N ARG A 56 11.68 -36.15 13.16
CA ARG A 56 10.62 -37.19 13.22
C ARG A 56 10.87 -38.24 14.32
N TYR A 57 12.13 -38.41 14.74
CA TYR A 57 12.53 -39.33 15.81
C TYR A 57 12.48 -38.71 17.21
N ARG A 58 12.33 -37.37 17.32
CA ARG A 58 12.11 -36.69 18.60
C ARG A 58 10.60 -36.52 18.81
N TRP A 59 10.09 -37.10 19.90
CA TRP A 59 8.67 -37.07 20.25
C TRP A 59 8.23 -35.71 20.84
N GLY A 60 8.75 -34.59 20.33
CA GLY A 60 8.58 -33.26 20.90
C GLY A 60 8.10 -32.19 19.92
N ASP A 61 8.02 -30.96 20.41
CA ASP A 61 7.70 -29.76 19.65
C ASP A 61 8.80 -29.50 18.60
N PHE A 62 8.40 -29.23 17.36
CA PHE A 62 9.31 -28.94 16.25
C PHE A 62 9.50 -27.43 16.14
N HIS A 63 10.73 -26.97 16.34
CA HIS A 63 11.08 -25.56 16.38
C HIS A 63 11.91 -25.19 15.17
N ILE A 64 11.49 -24.16 14.42
CA ILE A 64 12.21 -23.68 13.24
C ILE A 64 12.55 -22.22 13.42
N ASP A 65 13.83 -21.87 13.31
CA ASP A 65 14.26 -20.47 13.25
C ASP A 65 13.83 -19.85 11.91
N TRP A 66 12.86 -18.93 11.99
CA TRP A 66 12.28 -18.19 10.87
C TRP A 66 13.34 -17.45 10.04
N VAL A 67 14.43 -16.99 10.68
CA VAL A 67 15.49 -16.23 10.02
C VAL A 67 16.19 -17.06 8.93
N HIS A 68 16.25 -18.39 9.09
CA HIS A 68 16.85 -19.28 8.09
C HIS A 68 15.97 -19.51 6.86
N TYR A 69 14.67 -19.18 6.94
CA TYR A 69 13.66 -19.44 5.90
C TYR A 69 13.03 -18.18 5.31
N ARG A 70 13.75 -17.04 5.33
CA ARG A 70 13.28 -15.72 4.86
C ARG A 70 12.70 -15.64 3.43
N GLU A 71 12.98 -16.62 2.56
CA GLU A 71 12.41 -16.61 1.20
C GLU A 71 11.07 -17.33 1.12
N LEU A 72 10.70 -18.10 2.15
CA LEU A 72 9.40 -18.72 2.33
C LEU A 72 8.50 -17.79 3.16
N SER A 73 7.20 -17.81 2.85
CA SER A 73 6.20 -17.13 3.69
C SER A 73 5.76 -18.03 4.85
N LYS A 74 5.29 -17.44 5.96
CA LYS A 74 4.94 -18.20 7.16
C LYS A 74 3.85 -19.21 6.85
N SER A 75 2.84 -18.79 6.10
CA SER A 75 1.78 -19.66 5.56
C SER A 75 2.34 -20.82 4.73
N GLU A 76 3.38 -20.59 3.92
CA GLU A 76 3.98 -21.67 3.11
C GLU A 76 4.68 -22.71 3.98
N ILE A 77 5.37 -22.28 5.05
CA ILE A 77 5.98 -23.22 6.02
C ILE A 77 4.89 -24.01 6.74
N ILE A 78 3.83 -23.33 7.20
CA ILE A 78 2.70 -23.97 7.88
C ILE A 78 2.00 -24.96 6.96
N ASP A 79 1.73 -24.61 5.70
CA ASP A 79 1.10 -25.50 4.72
C ASP A 79 1.95 -26.76 4.46
N VAL A 80 3.26 -26.59 4.28
CA VAL A 80 4.18 -27.70 4.01
C VAL A 80 4.26 -28.64 5.21
N LEU A 81 4.37 -28.10 6.43
CA LEU A 81 4.43 -28.89 7.65
C LEU A 81 3.08 -29.49 8.04
N GLY A 82 1.98 -28.78 7.76
CA GLY A 82 0.60 -29.24 7.91
C GLY A 82 0.32 -30.50 7.12
N LYS A 83 0.72 -30.53 5.84
CA LYS A 83 0.66 -31.73 4.99
C LYS A 83 1.45 -32.92 5.54
N LEU A 84 2.41 -32.65 6.42
CA LEU A 84 3.28 -33.62 7.03
C LEU A 84 2.86 -34.00 8.47
N GLY A 85 1.67 -33.55 8.91
CA GLY A 85 1.08 -33.91 10.20
C GLY A 85 1.47 -33.00 11.37
N TRP A 86 2.03 -31.83 11.10
CA TRP A 86 2.41 -30.84 12.10
C TRP A 86 1.41 -29.68 12.13
N ALA A 87 0.86 -29.37 13.30
CA ALA A 87 0.02 -28.21 13.52
C ALA A 87 0.85 -27.05 14.08
N PHE A 88 0.65 -25.85 13.54
CA PHE A 88 1.29 -24.65 14.05
C PHE A 88 0.72 -24.32 15.44
N ARG A 89 1.60 -24.16 16.43
CA ARG A 89 1.21 -23.84 17.82
C ARG A 89 1.33 -22.35 18.11
N GLY A 90 2.38 -21.71 17.61
CA GLY A 90 2.69 -20.33 17.92
C GLY A 90 4.11 -19.94 17.54
N GLU A 91 4.50 -18.74 17.96
CA GLU A 91 5.84 -18.21 17.77
C GLU A 91 6.50 -18.01 19.12
N ASP A 92 7.79 -18.29 19.19
CA ASP A 92 8.60 -18.06 20.38
C ASP A 92 9.78 -17.16 20.01
N LEU A 93 9.82 -15.98 20.63
CA LEU A 93 10.87 -14.99 20.43
C LEU A 93 11.88 -15.12 21.57
N GLN A 94 12.94 -15.87 21.33
CA GLN A 94 14.01 -16.08 22.31
C GLN A 94 15.23 -15.20 21.98
N ASP A 95 16.14 -15.02 22.95
CA ASP A 95 17.37 -14.23 22.80
C ASP A 95 18.25 -14.64 21.58
N ARG A 96 18.07 -15.86 21.07
CA ARG A 96 18.85 -16.44 19.98
C ARG A 96 18.15 -16.46 18.64
N GLY A 97 16.87 -16.13 18.55
CA GLY A 97 16.14 -16.21 17.28
C GLY A 97 14.62 -16.14 17.41
N TRP A 98 13.98 -16.04 16.25
CA TRP A 98 12.52 -16.07 16.14
C TRP A 98 12.10 -17.46 15.67
N PHE A 99 11.51 -18.25 16.56
CA PHE A 99 11.16 -19.63 16.29
C PHE A 99 9.67 -19.78 15.99
N LEU A 100 9.36 -20.58 14.98
CA LEU A 100 8.01 -21.11 14.75
C LEU A 100 7.92 -22.47 15.44
N CYS A 101 6.93 -22.63 16.32
CA CYS A 101 6.71 -23.85 17.08
C CYS A 101 5.55 -24.65 16.47
N PHE A 102 5.82 -25.93 16.23
CA PHE A 102 4.84 -26.88 15.69
C PHE A 102 4.68 -28.05 16.62
N VAL A 103 3.45 -28.52 16.80
CA VAL A 103 3.14 -29.73 17.54
C VAL A 103 2.62 -30.79 16.59
N ARG A 104 2.94 -32.04 16.87
CA ARG A 104 2.42 -33.14 16.06
C ARG A 104 0.91 -33.20 16.30
N SER A 105 0.13 -32.99 15.26
CA SER A 105 -1.33 -33.11 15.37
C SER A 105 -1.62 -34.60 15.62
N PRO A 106 -2.17 -35.00 16.78
CA PRO A 106 -2.60 -36.38 16.97
C PRO A 106 -3.67 -36.65 15.92
N ALA A 107 -3.51 -37.72 15.14
CA ALA A 107 -4.53 -38.17 14.21
C ALA A 107 -5.87 -38.22 14.97
N GLU A 108 -6.85 -37.45 14.48
CA GLU A 108 -8.10 -37.07 15.16
C GLU A 108 -8.69 -38.18 16.05
N ALA A 109 -8.79 -37.91 17.35
CA ALA A 109 -9.68 -38.66 18.22
C ALA A 109 -11.13 -38.21 17.93
N PRO A 110 -12.05 -39.14 17.57
CA PRO A 110 -13.42 -38.77 17.25
C PRO A 110 -14.14 -38.33 18.53
N GLY A 111 -14.45 -37.02 18.65
CA GLY A 111 -15.32 -36.52 19.72
C GLY A 111 -14.98 -35.17 20.33
N GLN A 112 -13.89 -34.50 19.95
CA GLN A 112 -13.71 -33.10 20.35
C GLN A 112 -14.63 -32.19 19.53
N VAL A 113 -15.40 -31.36 20.24
CA VAL A 113 -16.28 -30.34 19.67
C VAL A 113 -15.46 -29.48 18.72
N ARG A 114 -15.74 -29.58 17.42
CA ARG A 114 -15.12 -28.74 16.39
C ARG A 114 -15.43 -27.29 16.73
N GLU A 115 -14.44 -26.55 17.22
CA GLU A 115 -14.41 -25.11 16.97
C GLU A 115 -14.64 -24.93 15.46
N ALA A 116 -15.53 -24.01 15.09
CA ALA A 116 -15.83 -23.74 13.68
C ALA A 116 -14.51 -23.62 12.93
N SER A 117 -14.35 -24.39 11.85
CA SER A 117 -13.09 -24.42 11.11
C SER A 117 -12.70 -23.00 10.74
N SER A 118 -11.41 -22.66 10.72
CA SER A 118 -10.98 -21.29 10.41
C SER A 118 -11.56 -20.77 9.09
N GLY A 119 -11.85 -21.67 8.14
CA GLY A 119 -12.58 -21.35 6.91
C GLY A 119 -14.03 -20.89 7.15
N GLN A 120 -14.77 -21.51 8.07
CA GLN A 120 -16.11 -21.07 8.45
C GLN A 120 -16.06 -19.70 9.14
N ARG A 121 -15.15 -19.53 10.10
CA ARG A 121 -14.92 -18.24 10.76
C ARG A 121 -14.60 -17.13 9.77
N LEU A 122 -13.68 -17.38 8.83
CA LEU A 122 -13.32 -16.44 7.78
C LEU A 122 -14.54 -16.08 6.93
N THR A 123 -15.31 -17.09 6.52
CA THR A 123 -16.51 -16.89 5.71
C THR A 123 -17.54 -16.04 6.44
N ASP A 124 -17.74 -16.26 7.74
CA ASP A 124 -18.71 -15.52 8.55
C ASP A 124 -18.23 -14.09 8.87
N GLU A 125 -16.93 -13.89 9.11
CA GLU A 125 -16.31 -12.56 9.16
C GLU A 125 -16.56 -11.81 7.85
N LEU A 126 -16.21 -12.40 6.71
CA LEU A 126 -16.33 -11.73 5.41
C LEU A 126 -17.78 -11.45 4.97
N LYS A 127 -18.76 -12.22 5.46
CA LYS A 127 -20.18 -11.92 5.21
C LYS A 127 -20.63 -10.62 5.88
N THR A 128 -20.08 -10.33 7.04
CA THR A 128 -20.45 -9.16 7.86
C THR A 128 -19.46 -8.01 7.72
N ALA A 129 -18.27 -8.27 7.16
CA ALA A 129 -17.26 -7.29 6.89
C ALA A 129 -17.79 -6.18 5.97
N GLU A 130 -17.39 -4.95 6.29
CA GLU A 130 -17.67 -3.78 5.49
C GLU A 130 -16.37 -3.15 4.99
N PRO A 131 -16.35 -2.62 3.75
CA PRO A 131 -15.19 -1.90 3.28
C PRO A 131 -15.01 -0.61 4.08
N ASP A 132 -13.75 -0.23 4.29
CA ASP A 132 -13.39 1.06 4.84
C ASP A 132 -13.77 2.21 3.90
N VAL A 133 -13.50 3.44 4.33
CA VAL A 133 -13.76 4.65 3.54
C VAL A 133 -13.02 4.70 2.19
N ARG A 134 -11.99 3.87 2.00
CA ARG A 134 -11.22 3.73 0.75
C ARG A 134 -11.73 2.60 -0.14
N GLY A 135 -12.78 1.88 0.29
CA GLY A 135 -13.33 0.75 -0.46
C GLY A 135 -12.61 -0.56 -0.21
N GLN A 136 -11.81 -0.67 0.86
CA GLN A 136 -11.00 -1.85 1.16
C GLN A 136 -11.37 -2.44 2.52
N TYR A 137 -11.41 -3.75 2.61
CA TYR A 137 -11.40 -4.46 3.89
C TYR A 137 -10.00 -5.05 4.12
N ARG A 138 -9.46 -4.85 5.32
CA ARG A 138 -8.12 -5.34 5.69
C ARG A 138 -8.26 -6.64 6.45
N LEU A 139 -7.97 -7.75 5.78
CA LEU A 139 -8.00 -9.07 6.38
C LEU A 139 -6.63 -9.43 6.94
N ASP A 140 -6.53 -9.63 8.25
CA ASP A 140 -5.34 -10.18 8.89
C ASP A 140 -5.29 -11.70 8.74
N THR A 141 -4.45 -12.16 7.81
CA THR A 141 -4.29 -13.60 7.53
C THR A 141 -3.59 -14.37 8.63
N SER A 142 -2.96 -13.70 9.60
CA SER A 142 -2.31 -14.39 10.72
C SER A 142 -3.30 -15.11 11.62
N GLN A 143 -4.56 -14.63 11.68
CA GLN A 143 -5.66 -15.23 12.44
C GLN A 143 -6.21 -16.51 11.79
N TYR A 144 -5.82 -16.76 10.54
CA TYR A 144 -6.25 -17.86 9.68
C TYR A 144 -5.05 -18.71 9.23
N GLY A 145 -4.07 -18.88 10.13
CA GLY A 145 -2.77 -19.47 9.81
C GLY A 145 -2.82 -20.93 9.33
N ASP A 146 -3.91 -21.65 9.58
CA ASP A 146 -4.19 -23.00 9.08
C ASP A 146 -4.76 -23.04 7.66
N LEU A 147 -5.20 -21.90 7.11
CA LEU A 147 -5.68 -21.80 5.74
C LEU A 147 -4.54 -21.38 4.80
N SER A 148 -4.44 -22.08 3.66
CA SER A 148 -3.55 -21.65 2.61
C SER A 148 -4.07 -20.35 1.98
N ARG A 149 -3.18 -19.57 1.32
CA ARG A 149 -3.60 -18.38 0.57
C ARG A 149 -4.62 -18.67 -0.54
N ALA A 150 -4.62 -19.90 -1.07
CA ALA A 150 -5.61 -20.32 -2.07
C ALA A 150 -6.98 -20.52 -1.43
N ASP A 151 -7.02 -21.11 -0.22
CA ASP A 151 -8.27 -21.31 0.52
C ASP A 151 -8.86 -20.00 1.00
N ILE A 152 -8.03 -19.06 1.48
CA ILE A 152 -8.47 -17.70 1.84
C ILE A 152 -9.06 -16.98 0.62
N ARG A 153 -8.42 -17.09 -0.56
CA ARG A 153 -8.95 -16.52 -1.80
C ARG A 153 -10.29 -17.14 -2.17
N ALA A 154 -10.39 -18.47 -2.15
CA ALA A 154 -11.62 -19.16 -2.50
C ALA A 154 -12.77 -18.81 -1.54
N ALA A 155 -12.49 -18.71 -0.24
CA ALA A 155 -13.47 -18.28 0.76
C ALA A 155 -13.91 -16.82 0.54
N ALA A 156 -12.97 -15.91 0.25
CA ALA A 156 -13.29 -14.52 -0.06
C ALA A 156 -14.16 -14.40 -1.32
N GLU A 157 -13.77 -15.07 -2.41
CA GLU A 157 -14.52 -15.07 -3.68
C GLU A 157 -15.92 -15.66 -3.51
N ALA A 158 -16.07 -16.70 -2.69
CA ALA A 158 -17.37 -17.33 -2.41
C ALA A 158 -18.36 -16.37 -1.71
N VAL A 159 -17.87 -15.35 -1.00
CA VAL A 159 -18.68 -14.32 -0.33
C VAL A 159 -18.70 -13.02 -1.14
N GLY A 160 -18.17 -13.02 -2.37
CA GLY A 160 -18.19 -11.85 -3.25
C GLY A 160 -17.13 -10.81 -2.91
N TRP A 161 -15.99 -11.21 -2.35
CA TRP A 161 -14.81 -10.37 -2.18
C TRP A 161 -13.73 -10.71 -3.20
N ALA A 162 -13.03 -9.69 -3.70
CA ALA A 162 -11.87 -9.83 -4.56
C ALA A 162 -10.61 -9.35 -3.83
N ILE A 163 -9.52 -10.11 -3.93
CA ILE A 163 -8.21 -9.68 -3.42
C ILE A 163 -7.63 -8.63 -4.37
N THR A 164 -7.45 -7.41 -3.87
CA THR A 164 -6.89 -6.30 -4.64
C THR A 164 -5.39 -6.13 -4.42
N GLY A 165 -4.88 -6.54 -3.27
CA GLY A 165 -3.46 -6.46 -2.97
C GLY A 165 -3.10 -6.96 -1.58
N THR A 166 -1.89 -6.61 -1.16
CA THR A 166 -1.36 -6.84 0.18
C THR A 166 -0.99 -5.49 0.76
N ASP A 167 -1.28 -5.25 2.04
CA ASP A 167 -0.83 -4.03 2.70
C ASP A 167 0.72 -4.01 2.73
N PRO A 168 1.38 -3.01 2.12
CA PRO A 168 2.84 -2.93 2.10
C PRO A 168 3.43 -2.75 3.51
N ALA A 169 2.67 -2.23 4.47
CA ALA A 169 3.14 -2.04 5.85
C ALA A 169 3.16 -3.34 6.66
N SER A 170 2.37 -4.35 6.27
CA SER A 170 2.07 -5.51 7.13
C SER A 170 2.89 -6.76 6.77
N ALA A 171 4.06 -6.61 6.14
CA ALA A 171 4.93 -7.72 5.71
C ALA A 171 4.22 -8.84 4.92
N GLY A 172 3.09 -8.54 4.27
CA GLY A 172 2.28 -9.51 3.53
C GLY A 172 1.31 -10.35 4.37
N ASN A 173 1.11 -10.02 5.65
CA ASN A 173 0.13 -10.67 6.53
C ASN A 173 -1.28 -10.05 6.43
N MET A 174 -1.40 -8.83 5.91
CA MET A 174 -2.71 -8.23 5.63
C MET A 174 -3.03 -8.30 4.13
N LEU A 175 -4.17 -8.89 3.81
CA LEU A 175 -4.76 -8.83 2.47
C LEU A 175 -5.74 -7.66 2.39
N LEU A 176 -5.71 -6.97 1.25
CA LEU A 176 -6.67 -5.93 0.92
C LEU A 176 -7.76 -6.55 0.04
N LEU A 177 -8.98 -6.55 0.54
CA LEU A 177 -10.16 -7.11 -0.12
C LEU A 177 -11.08 -5.97 -0.57
N SER A 178 -11.77 -6.11 -1.70
CA SER A 178 -12.83 -5.18 -2.11
C SER A 178 -14.01 -5.94 -2.70
N ARG A 179 -15.21 -5.35 -2.63
CA ARG A 179 -16.37 -5.93 -3.31
C ARG A 179 -16.34 -5.57 -4.81
N PRO A 180 -16.88 -6.44 -5.68
CA PRO A 180 -17.09 -6.09 -7.09
C PRO A 180 -17.93 -4.81 -7.22
N GLY A 181 -17.44 -3.86 -8.02
CA GLY A 181 -18.10 -2.57 -8.24
C GLY A 181 -17.68 -1.44 -7.29
N ASP A 182 -16.97 -1.77 -6.20
CA ASP A 182 -16.36 -0.75 -5.34
C ASP A 182 -15.08 -0.18 -5.98
N VAL A 183 -14.97 1.15 -5.96
CA VAL A 183 -13.76 1.85 -6.37
C VAL A 183 -12.76 1.83 -5.24
N VAL A 184 -11.62 1.19 -5.47
CA VAL A 184 -10.54 1.11 -4.49
C VAL A 184 -9.57 2.27 -4.67
N LEU A 185 -9.29 2.98 -3.57
CA LEU A 185 -8.29 4.05 -3.53
C LEU A 185 -6.92 3.51 -3.09
N ASP A 186 -5.90 3.86 -3.87
CA ASP A 186 -4.51 3.53 -3.58
C ASP A 186 -3.83 4.67 -2.80
N ASN A 187 -2.70 4.39 -2.14
CA ASN A 187 -1.96 5.45 -1.43
C ASN A 187 -1.45 6.56 -2.36
N ASP A 188 -1.22 6.25 -3.63
CA ASP A 188 -0.78 7.21 -4.66
C ASP A 188 -1.91 8.16 -5.11
N ASP A 189 -3.18 7.84 -4.80
CA ASP A 189 -4.32 8.71 -5.12
C ASP A 189 -4.37 9.95 -4.19
N GLY A 190 -3.54 9.98 -3.14
CA GLY A 190 -3.44 11.08 -2.19
C GLY A 190 -4.39 10.95 -1.00
N SER A 191 -4.52 12.02 -0.21
CA SER A 191 -5.35 11.99 1.00
C SER A 191 -6.84 12.02 0.65
N PHE A 192 -7.53 10.94 0.99
CA PHE A 192 -8.99 10.87 1.08
C PHE A 192 -9.45 11.10 2.53
N VAL A 193 -10.77 11.04 2.78
CA VAL A 193 -11.29 11.02 4.16
C VAL A 193 -10.72 9.83 4.93
N GLN A 194 -10.55 10.01 6.23
CA GLN A 194 -10.06 9.01 7.18
C GLN A 194 -11.02 8.98 8.36
N GLY A 195 -11.18 7.83 8.99
CA GLY A 195 -12.02 7.67 10.18
C GLY A 195 -12.89 6.42 10.10
N ALA A 196 -13.95 6.43 10.90
CA ALA A 196 -14.93 5.35 11.03
C ALA A 196 -15.67 5.09 9.70
N THR A 197 -16.18 3.87 9.53
CA THR A 197 -16.98 3.49 8.37
C THR A 197 -18.36 4.17 8.40
N PRO A 198 -19.07 4.30 7.26
CA PRO A 198 -20.41 4.89 7.26
C PRO A 198 -21.41 4.19 8.18
N THR A 199 -21.25 2.88 8.41
CA THR A 199 -22.13 2.12 9.31
C THR A 199 -21.79 2.36 10.76
N GLU A 200 -20.51 2.43 11.13
CA GLU A 200 -20.07 2.84 12.46
C GLU A 200 -20.58 4.25 12.79
N LEU A 201 -20.45 5.19 11.87
CA LEU A 201 -20.95 6.56 12.04
C LEU A 201 -22.47 6.63 12.22
N ARG A 202 -23.23 5.71 11.60
CA ARG A 202 -24.70 5.65 11.78
C ARG A 202 -25.11 5.11 13.14
N GLN A 203 -24.24 4.40 13.86
CA GLN A 203 -24.56 3.86 15.19
C GLN A 203 -24.56 4.96 16.26
N ASP A 204 -23.82 6.05 16.06
CA ASP A 204 -23.85 7.22 16.92
C ASP A 204 -25.11 8.07 16.62
N PRO A 205 -26.01 8.26 17.61
CA PRO A 205 -27.25 9.00 17.40
C PRO A 205 -27.04 10.48 17.08
N VAL A 206 -25.96 11.10 17.57
CA VAL A 206 -25.61 12.50 17.30
C VAL A 206 -25.16 12.65 15.86
N VAL A 207 -24.30 11.74 15.40
CA VAL A 207 -23.80 11.70 14.02
C VAL A 207 -24.91 11.37 13.04
N ALA A 208 -25.78 10.42 13.36
CA ALA A 208 -26.94 10.07 12.53
C ALA A 208 -27.92 11.25 12.37
N ALA A 209 -28.20 11.98 13.46
CA ALA A 209 -29.04 13.17 13.41
C ALA A 209 -28.44 14.27 12.52
N ARG A 210 -27.12 14.49 12.64
CA ARG A 210 -26.41 15.47 11.81
C ARG A 210 -26.35 15.06 10.34
N ALA A 211 -26.16 13.78 10.04
CA ALA A 211 -26.16 13.27 8.67
C ALA A 211 -27.52 13.49 7.98
N GLU A 212 -28.64 13.29 8.70
CA GLU A 212 -29.98 13.58 8.17
C GLU A 212 -30.25 15.07 7.98
N GLU A 213 -29.65 15.95 8.79
CA GLU A 213 -29.69 17.40 8.57
C GLU A 213 -28.92 17.79 7.30
N ILE A 214 -27.69 17.32 7.14
CA ILE A 214 -26.88 17.54 5.92
C ILE A 214 -27.61 17.04 4.68
N LYS A 215 -28.27 15.88 4.76
CA LYS A 215 -29.08 15.33 3.68
C LYS A 215 -30.30 16.20 3.35
N ARG A 216 -30.92 16.83 4.35
CA ARG A 216 -32.03 17.78 4.12
C ARG A 216 -31.55 19.04 3.41
N ASP A 217 -30.37 19.53 3.78
CA ASP A 217 -29.83 20.78 3.25
C ASP A 217 -29.22 20.61 1.85
N ASN A 218 -28.47 19.52 1.63
CA ASN A 218 -27.70 19.28 0.40
C ASN A 218 -28.37 18.26 -0.55
N GLY A 219 -29.50 17.67 -0.15
CA GLY A 219 -30.22 16.64 -0.91
C GLY A 219 -29.48 15.30 -1.03
N THR A 220 -28.36 15.14 -0.33
CA THR A 220 -27.42 14.02 -0.48
C THR A 220 -27.04 13.45 0.88
N ASP A 221 -27.22 12.14 1.08
CA ASP A 221 -26.76 11.46 2.29
C ASP A 221 -25.22 11.26 2.24
N PRO A 222 -24.44 11.92 3.11
CA PRO A 222 -22.98 11.79 3.15
C PRO A 222 -22.51 10.39 3.58
N LEU A 223 -23.36 9.62 4.27
CA LEU A 223 -23.06 8.25 4.70
C LEU A 223 -23.54 7.20 3.69
N SER A 224 -24.15 7.61 2.58
CA SER A 224 -24.65 6.66 1.58
C SER A 224 -23.49 5.93 0.88
N PRO A 225 -23.52 4.58 0.82
CA PRO A 225 -22.49 3.81 0.13
C PRO A 225 -22.31 4.19 -1.34
N THR A 226 -23.40 4.58 -2.02
CA THR A 226 -23.36 4.98 -3.43
C THR A 226 -22.66 6.33 -3.63
N GLN A 227 -22.93 7.29 -2.75
CA GLN A 227 -22.26 8.59 -2.75
C GLN A 227 -20.79 8.45 -2.39
N LEU A 228 -20.46 7.62 -1.40
CA LEU A 228 -19.07 7.33 -1.06
C LEU A 228 -18.32 6.67 -2.22
N ASN A 229 -18.93 5.71 -2.93
CA ASN A 229 -18.32 5.09 -4.11
C ASN A 229 -18.11 6.09 -5.25
N TRP A 230 -19.10 6.94 -5.52
CA TRP A 230 -18.99 8.03 -6.49
C TRP A 230 -17.87 9.03 -6.11
N ALA A 231 -17.77 9.40 -4.84
CA ALA A 231 -16.73 10.28 -4.34
C ALA A 231 -15.34 9.64 -4.48
N ARG A 232 -15.20 8.33 -4.24
CA ARG A 232 -13.97 7.55 -4.50
C ARG A 232 -13.61 7.59 -5.99
N GLU A 233 -14.56 7.33 -6.89
CA GLU A 233 -14.34 7.40 -8.35
C GLU A 233 -13.82 8.77 -8.79
N ARG A 234 -14.50 9.83 -8.34
CA ARG A 234 -14.14 11.21 -8.68
C ARG A 234 -12.81 11.60 -8.06
N HIS A 235 -12.54 11.18 -6.84
CA HIS A 235 -11.26 11.38 -6.20
C HIS A 235 -10.12 10.76 -7.02
N LYS A 236 -10.24 9.48 -7.38
CA LYS A 236 -9.24 8.76 -8.21
C LYS A 236 -9.01 9.43 -9.55
N TYR A 237 -10.09 9.84 -10.22
CA TYR A 237 -10.02 10.57 -11.49
C TYR A 237 -9.23 11.88 -11.36
N TRP A 238 -9.54 12.68 -10.33
CA TRP A 238 -8.87 13.96 -10.11
C TRP A 238 -7.44 13.80 -9.61
N ALA A 239 -7.17 12.80 -8.77
CA ALA A 239 -5.84 12.45 -8.30
C ALA A 239 -4.90 12.12 -9.47
N LYS A 240 -5.33 11.25 -10.39
CA LYS A 240 -4.54 10.92 -11.59
C LYS A 240 -4.20 12.15 -12.44
N ARG A 241 -5.17 13.06 -12.62
CA ARG A 241 -4.95 14.32 -13.35
C ARG A 241 -4.01 15.26 -12.64
N PHE A 242 -4.14 15.38 -11.32
CA PHE A 242 -3.28 16.20 -10.48
C PHE A 242 -1.85 15.67 -10.48
N ASN A 243 -1.66 14.38 -10.20
CA ASN A 243 -0.36 13.72 -10.19
C ASN A 243 0.38 13.86 -11.54
N ARG A 244 -0.34 13.81 -12.67
CA ARG A 244 0.24 14.09 -13.98
C ARG A 244 0.79 15.52 -14.08
N GLN A 245 0.07 16.53 -13.60
CA GLN A 245 0.55 17.91 -13.64
C GLN A 245 1.70 18.14 -12.67
N VAL A 246 1.66 17.52 -11.49
CA VAL A 246 2.77 17.56 -10.51
C VAL A 246 4.02 16.91 -11.09
N ALA A 247 3.91 15.75 -11.73
CA ALA A 247 5.05 15.09 -12.38
C ALA A 247 5.65 15.94 -13.51
N LEU A 248 4.81 16.58 -14.33
CA LEU A 248 5.27 17.51 -15.37
C LEU A 248 5.95 18.74 -14.77
N ALA A 249 5.36 19.34 -13.74
CA ALA A 249 5.97 20.47 -13.04
C ALA A 249 7.32 20.08 -12.43
N PHE A 250 7.42 18.92 -11.79
CA PHE A 250 8.68 18.41 -11.25
C PHE A 250 9.73 18.23 -12.33
N PHE A 251 9.36 17.62 -13.47
CA PHE A 251 10.25 17.44 -14.61
C PHE A 251 10.76 18.79 -15.16
N TYR A 252 9.85 19.71 -15.51
CA TYR A 252 10.24 21.02 -16.05
C TYR A 252 10.99 21.87 -15.03
N GLY A 253 10.66 21.75 -13.74
CA GLY A 253 11.35 22.42 -12.65
C GLY A 253 12.80 21.98 -12.54
N ILE A 254 13.05 20.67 -12.47
CA ILE A 254 14.42 20.13 -12.36
C ILE A 254 15.23 20.47 -13.62
N PHE A 255 14.74 20.08 -14.80
CA PHE A 255 15.52 20.25 -16.03
C PHE A 255 15.65 21.72 -16.42
N GLY A 256 14.59 22.52 -16.27
CA GLY A 256 14.64 23.96 -16.52
C GLY A 256 15.64 24.67 -15.62
N THR A 257 15.70 24.30 -14.33
CA THR A 257 16.63 24.87 -13.37
C THR A 257 18.08 24.45 -13.65
N ILE A 258 18.33 23.17 -13.96
CA ILE A 258 19.67 22.68 -14.32
C ILE A 258 20.17 23.38 -15.59
N ILE A 259 19.35 23.47 -16.64
CA ILE A 259 19.74 24.13 -17.89
C ILE A 259 19.96 25.62 -17.65
N LEU A 260 19.11 26.29 -16.87
CA LEU A 260 19.28 27.71 -16.56
C LEU A 260 20.60 27.96 -15.83
N PHE A 261 20.87 27.27 -14.73
CA PHE A 261 22.11 27.46 -13.98
C PHE A 261 23.35 27.04 -14.78
N GLY A 262 23.27 25.96 -15.56
CA GLY A 262 24.34 25.57 -16.47
C GLY A 262 24.62 26.63 -17.53
N THR A 263 23.59 27.26 -18.07
CA THR A 263 23.73 28.36 -19.03
C THR A 263 24.32 29.60 -18.39
N LEU A 264 23.82 30.00 -17.21
CA LEU A 264 24.32 31.17 -16.47
C LEU A 264 25.76 30.98 -15.97
N GLY A 265 26.17 29.75 -15.68
CA GLY A 265 27.54 29.41 -15.27
C GLY A 265 28.51 29.26 -16.45
N SER A 266 28.01 29.13 -17.68
CA SER A 266 28.85 29.08 -18.88
C SER A 266 29.24 30.49 -19.29
N PHE A 267 30.54 30.79 -19.39
CA PHE A 267 31.01 32.04 -19.95
C PHE A 267 30.53 32.20 -21.39
N GLU A 268 30.08 33.40 -21.77
CA GLU A 268 29.61 33.71 -23.13
C GLU A 268 30.77 33.45 -24.12
N PRO A 269 30.70 32.40 -24.97
CA PRO A 269 31.74 32.15 -25.96
C PRO A 269 31.69 33.27 -27.01
N GLY A 270 32.80 33.56 -27.69
CA GLY A 270 32.87 34.68 -28.64
C GLY A 270 31.85 34.69 -29.80
N ASP A 271 31.15 33.57 -30.03
CA ASP A 271 30.05 33.48 -31.01
C ASP A 271 28.65 33.69 -30.40
N GLY A 272 28.49 33.60 -29.06
CA GLY A 272 27.25 33.84 -28.29
C GLY A 272 26.06 32.90 -28.58
N SER A 273 25.99 32.32 -29.77
CA SER A 273 24.84 31.60 -30.34
C SER A 273 24.34 30.47 -29.43
N ARG A 274 25.24 29.64 -28.91
CA ARG A 274 24.90 28.52 -28.01
C ARG A 274 24.33 28.98 -26.68
N PHE A 275 24.86 30.09 -26.13
CA PHE A 275 24.37 30.65 -24.86
C PHE A 275 22.91 31.09 -25.01
N TYR A 276 22.60 31.86 -26.06
CA TYR A 276 21.22 32.32 -26.30
C TYR A 276 20.26 31.17 -26.58
N VAL A 277 20.68 30.13 -27.31
CA VAL A 277 19.85 28.93 -27.55
C VAL A 277 19.55 28.19 -26.24
N MET A 278 20.56 27.94 -25.41
CA MET A 278 20.37 27.24 -24.13
C MET A 278 19.51 28.05 -23.16
N LEU A 279 19.70 29.38 -23.14
CA LEU A 279 18.88 30.30 -22.36
C LEU A 279 17.42 30.27 -22.82
N ALA A 280 17.16 30.29 -24.14
CA ALA A 280 15.82 30.18 -24.70
C ALA A 280 15.15 28.85 -24.31
N ILE A 281 15.88 27.73 -24.36
CA ILE A 281 15.38 26.41 -23.91
C ILE A 281 15.03 26.46 -22.42
N ALA A 282 15.88 27.04 -21.58
CA ALA A 282 15.61 27.19 -20.14
C ALA A 282 14.33 28.01 -19.88
N VAL A 283 14.17 29.14 -20.56
CA VAL A 283 12.98 30.00 -20.44
C VAL A 283 11.72 29.27 -20.88
N VAL A 284 11.76 28.49 -21.97
CA VAL A 284 10.62 27.67 -22.41
C VAL A 284 10.29 26.60 -21.37
N MET A 285 11.27 25.90 -20.82
CA MET A 285 11.06 24.89 -19.77
C MET A 285 10.43 25.50 -18.52
N LEU A 286 10.91 26.65 -18.05
CA LEU A 286 10.35 27.35 -16.90
C LEU A 286 8.94 27.89 -17.18
N SER A 287 8.65 28.29 -18.42
CA SER A 287 7.29 28.68 -18.83
C SER A 287 6.34 27.47 -18.79
N LEU A 288 6.78 26.30 -19.27
CA LEU A 288 6.01 25.05 -19.19
C LEU A 288 5.77 24.60 -17.75
N LEU A 289 6.74 24.80 -16.85
CA LEU A 289 6.57 24.63 -15.41
C LEU A 289 5.42 25.51 -14.89
N GLY A 290 5.41 26.80 -15.23
CA GLY A 290 4.34 27.73 -14.84
C GLY A 290 2.96 27.27 -15.32
N VAL A 291 2.87 26.81 -16.58
CA VAL A 291 1.63 26.26 -17.15
C VAL A 291 1.18 24.99 -16.43
N ALA A 292 2.10 24.08 -16.11
CA ALA A 292 1.80 22.84 -15.39
C ALA A 292 1.28 23.13 -13.97
N MET A 293 1.93 24.06 -13.24
CA MET A 293 1.48 24.49 -11.92
C MET A 293 0.09 25.14 -11.97
N PHE A 294 -0.15 26.04 -12.93
CA PHE A 294 -1.46 26.65 -13.12
C PHE A 294 -2.56 25.60 -13.38
N ARG A 295 -2.29 24.61 -14.23
CA ARG A 295 -3.21 23.48 -14.47
C ARG A 295 -3.43 22.64 -13.23
N ALA A 296 -2.41 22.39 -12.41
CA ALA A 296 -2.55 21.68 -11.15
C ALA A 296 -3.49 22.41 -10.18
N VAL A 297 -3.39 23.74 -10.10
CA VAL A 297 -4.31 24.58 -9.31
C VAL A 297 -5.74 24.50 -9.84
N LEU A 298 -5.93 24.57 -11.16
CA LEU A 298 -7.27 24.42 -11.75
C LEU A 298 -7.88 23.04 -11.48
N VAL A 299 -7.08 21.97 -11.57
CA VAL A 299 -7.52 20.61 -11.21
C VAL A 299 -7.94 20.55 -9.74
N ARG A 300 -7.16 21.14 -8.84
CA ARG A 300 -7.50 21.20 -7.41
C ARG A 300 -8.80 21.96 -7.15
N ARG A 301 -9.00 23.09 -7.82
CA ARG A 301 -10.24 23.87 -7.73
C ARG A 301 -11.44 23.09 -8.24
N LYS A 302 -11.32 22.42 -9.40
CA LYS A 302 -12.39 21.59 -9.96
C LYS A 302 -12.72 20.39 -9.07
N ARG A 303 -11.70 19.71 -8.52
CA ARG A 303 -11.90 18.65 -7.52
C ARG A 303 -12.69 19.18 -6.31
N ARG A 304 -12.30 20.34 -5.76
CA ARG A 304 -13.01 20.95 -4.62
C ARG A 304 -14.45 21.30 -4.99
N ALA A 305 -14.70 21.82 -6.18
CA ALA A 305 -16.06 22.15 -6.62
C ALA A 305 -16.94 20.91 -6.85
N GLU A 306 -16.36 19.77 -7.23
CA GLU A 306 -17.14 18.54 -7.49
C GLU A 306 -17.38 17.70 -6.23
N ILE A 307 -16.34 17.46 -5.42
CA ILE A 307 -16.43 16.54 -4.27
C ILE A 307 -16.12 17.22 -2.93
N GLY A 308 -15.83 18.52 -2.90
CA GLY A 308 -15.46 19.23 -1.68
C GLY A 308 -16.54 19.14 -0.62
N ASP A 309 -17.78 19.47 -0.97
CA ASP A 309 -18.90 19.48 -0.04
C ASP A 309 -19.14 18.09 0.60
N PHE A 310 -18.99 17.01 -0.17
CA PHE A 310 -19.06 15.64 0.35
C PHE A 310 -17.92 15.34 1.33
N LEU A 311 -16.68 15.69 0.97
CA LEU A 311 -15.51 15.44 1.82
C LEU A 311 -15.57 16.25 3.13
N ASP A 312 -16.03 17.49 3.04
CA ASP A 312 -16.18 18.40 4.18
C ASP A 312 -17.30 17.87 5.10
N ALA A 313 -18.44 17.48 4.56
CA ALA A 313 -19.54 16.87 5.32
C ALA A 313 -19.12 15.56 6.02
N TYR A 314 -18.43 14.67 5.31
CA TYR A 314 -17.96 13.41 5.90
C TYR A 314 -16.89 13.66 6.98
N GLY A 315 -15.99 14.62 6.75
CA GLY A 315 -15.00 15.04 7.73
C GLY A 315 -15.65 15.61 9.00
N GLU A 316 -16.70 16.42 8.86
CA GLU A 316 -17.49 16.94 9.98
C GLU A 316 -18.07 15.80 10.82
N LEU A 317 -18.71 14.80 10.18
CA LEU A 317 -19.30 13.65 10.88
C LEU A 317 -18.24 12.83 11.64
N ASN A 318 -17.06 12.62 11.06
CA ASN A 318 -15.96 11.95 11.76
C ASN A 318 -15.48 12.75 12.98
N THR A 319 -15.34 14.06 12.84
CA THR A 319 -14.93 14.90 14.00
C THR A 319 -15.98 14.89 15.11
N LEU A 320 -17.26 14.78 14.78
CA LEU A 320 -18.33 14.65 15.78
C LEU A 320 -18.25 13.32 16.53
N ALA A 321 -18.09 12.21 15.82
CA ALA A 321 -17.91 10.88 16.41
C ALA A 321 -16.70 10.84 17.36
N GLU A 322 -15.55 11.36 16.91
CA GLU A 322 -14.33 11.42 17.73
C GLU A 322 -14.51 12.25 19.01
N ASN A 323 -15.29 13.34 18.93
CA ASN A 323 -15.56 14.18 20.09
C ASN A 323 -16.49 13.46 21.07
N ASP A 324 -17.54 12.78 20.62
CA ASP A 324 -18.46 12.05 21.50
C ASP A 324 -17.75 10.92 22.26
N GLU A 325 -16.88 10.17 21.57
CA GLU A 325 -16.05 9.14 22.20
C GLU A 325 -15.14 9.73 23.30
N ARG A 326 -14.55 10.90 23.07
CA ARG A 326 -13.68 11.55 24.07
C ARG A 326 -14.47 12.00 25.30
N HIS A 327 -15.69 12.52 25.13
CA HIS A 327 -16.53 12.91 26.26
C HIS A 327 -16.95 11.66 27.07
N SER A 328 -17.28 10.56 26.39
CA SER A 328 -17.65 9.30 27.02
C SER A 328 -16.51 8.65 27.82
N ARG A 329 -15.24 8.87 27.45
CA ARG A 329 -14.06 8.34 28.18
C ARG A 329 -13.70 9.14 29.44
N HIS A 330 -14.25 10.34 29.62
CA HIS A 330 -13.93 11.23 30.74
C HIS A 330 -15.02 11.30 31.82
N GLN A 331 -16.12 10.57 31.66
CA GLN A 331 -17.17 10.39 32.68
C GLN A 331 -16.92 9.12 33.50
#